data_AF-A0A2X3F1S5-F1
#
_entry.id   AF-A0A2X3F1S5-F1
#
_cell.length_a   1.000
_cell.length_b   1.000
_cell.length_c   1.000
_cell.angle_alpha   90.00
_cell.angle_beta   90.00
_cell.angle_gamma   90.00
#
_symmetry.space_group_name_H-M   'P 1'
#
loop_
_entity.id
_entity.type
_entity.pdbx_description
1 polymer ?
#
loop_
_entity_poly.entity_id
_entity_poly.type
_entity_poly.pdbx_seq_one_letter_code
_entity_poly.pdbx_strand_id
1 'polypeptide(L)'
;MSPIVDGQRNDPQGYIIRWRIFTIDGDTDGLVYPFVLQWEEDDATRLTRLRAQRLDAPHPLGDITLEQAVFEVVNPQAVRDRWQALLGFPPLGEQGLDVGGRQFIFREGAANQLTELVFRVANPALKGHRFRVGNGVYRFT
;
A
#
# COMPACT_ATOMS: atom_id res chain seq x y z
N MET A 1 14.10 -12.16 9.46
CA MET A 1 13.31 -10.93 9.65
C MET A 1 14.11 -10.00 10.54
N SER A 2 13.98 -8.69 10.35
CA SER A 2 14.62 -7.72 11.24
C SER A 2 14.05 -7.81 12.67
N PRO A 3 14.79 -7.33 13.68
CA PRO A 3 14.20 -7.02 14.98
C PRO A 3 12.99 -6.07 14.83
N ILE A 4 12.07 -6.13 15.78
CA ILE A 4 11.01 -5.13 15.92
C ILE A 4 11.63 -3.88 16.53
N VAL A 5 11.43 -2.74 15.88
CA VAL A 5 11.98 -1.43 16.27
C VAL A 5 10.85 -0.46 16.60
N ASP A 6 11.03 0.32 17.66
CA ASP A 6 10.12 1.40 18.03
C ASP A 6 10.43 2.67 17.21
N GLY A 7 9.40 3.29 16.66
CA GLY A 7 9.47 4.56 15.94
C GLY A 7 8.55 5.60 16.59
N GLN A 8 8.97 6.88 16.52
CA GLN A 8 8.14 7.99 16.98
C GLN A 8 8.36 9.25 16.17
N ARG A 9 7.33 10.10 16.09
CA ARG A 9 7.46 11.48 15.59
C ARG A 9 6.44 12.40 16.26
N ASN A 10 6.78 13.68 16.35
CA ASN A 10 5.83 14.71 16.75
C ASN A 10 4.96 15.12 15.55
N ASP A 11 3.67 15.36 15.78
CA ASP A 11 2.83 16.10 14.84
C ASP A 11 3.00 17.63 15.05
N PRO A 12 2.49 18.48 14.15
CA PRO A 12 2.57 19.94 14.30
C PRO A 12 1.88 20.50 15.55
N GLN A 13 1.03 19.70 16.22
CA GLN A 13 0.33 20.04 17.45
C GLN A 13 1.10 19.59 18.70
N GLY A 14 2.26 18.95 18.54
CA GLY A 14 3.11 18.46 19.63
C GLY A 14 2.72 17.09 20.18
N TYR A 15 1.76 16.39 19.56
CA TYR A 15 1.41 15.03 19.93
C TYR A 15 2.45 14.03 19.40
N ILE A 16 2.87 13.09 20.25
CA ILE A 16 3.84 12.06 19.88
C ILE A 16 3.10 10.86 19.28
N ILE A 17 3.28 10.65 17.98
CA ILE A 17 2.83 9.46 17.27
C ILE A 17 3.90 8.38 17.44
N ARG A 18 3.51 7.20 17.92
CA ARG A 18 4.41 6.05 18.16
C ARG A 18 3.96 4.80 17.39
N TRP A 19 4.91 3.97 16.99
CA TRP A 19 4.66 2.71 16.29
C TRP A 19 5.79 1.70 16.52
N ARG A 20 5.50 0.43 16.24
CA ARG A 20 6.47 -0.66 16.07
C ARG A 20 6.57 -1.05 14.61
N ILE A 21 7.76 -1.34 14.12
CA ILE A 21 8.00 -1.73 12.72
C ILE A 21 8.99 -2.89 12.64
N PHE A 22 8.79 -3.79 11.69
CA PHE A 22 9.80 -4.77 11.27
C PHE A 22 9.77 -4.97 9.76
N THR A 23 10.90 -5.39 9.19
CA THR A 23 11.03 -5.76 7.77
C THR A 23 11.16 -7.27 7.64
N ILE A 24 10.60 -7.81 6.56
CA ILE A 24 10.82 -9.20 6.19
C ILE A 24 12.10 -9.25 5.37
N ASP A 25 13.04 -10.10 5.78
CA ASP A 25 14.34 -10.19 5.11
C ASP A 25 14.22 -10.93 3.78
N GLY A 26 15.02 -10.49 2.81
CA GLY A 26 15.09 -11.08 1.47
C GLY A 26 14.15 -10.44 0.47
N ASP A 27 14.04 -11.11 -0.66
CA ASP A 27 13.28 -10.67 -1.82
C ASP A 27 12.79 -11.89 -2.61
N THR A 28 11.98 -11.66 -3.64
CA THR A 28 11.66 -12.67 -4.67
C THR A 28 12.02 -12.10 -6.02
N ASP A 29 13.03 -12.68 -6.67
CA ASP A 29 13.56 -12.23 -7.95
C ASP A 29 13.91 -10.72 -7.97
N GLY A 30 14.45 -10.21 -6.87
CA GLY A 30 14.81 -8.80 -6.69
C GLY A 30 13.67 -7.90 -6.20
N LEU A 31 12.41 -8.38 -6.13
CA LEU A 31 11.32 -7.64 -5.50
C LEU A 31 11.37 -7.81 -3.98
N VAL A 32 11.74 -6.75 -3.27
CA VAL A 32 11.80 -6.71 -1.81
C VAL A 32 10.42 -6.88 -1.17
N TYR A 33 10.38 -7.58 -0.04
CA TYR A 33 9.15 -7.76 0.73
C TYR A 33 8.68 -6.47 1.42
N PRO A 34 7.37 -6.32 1.68
CA PRO A 34 6.87 -5.20 2.45
C PRO A 34 7.33 -5.27 3.91
N PHE A 35 7.23 -4.14 4.61
CA PHE A 35 7.37 -4.07 6.06
C PHE A 35 6.00 -4.14 6.73
N VAL A 36 5.99 -4.47 8.02
CA VAL A 36 4.80 -4.43 8.86
C VAL A 36 4.97 -3.32 9.89
N LEU A 37 3.96 -2.46 10.01
CA LEU A 37 3.91 -1.36 10.97
C LEU A 37 2.67 -1.52 11.84
N GLN A 38 2.86 -1.48 13.15
CA GLN A 38 1.80 -1.47 14.14
C GLN A 38 1.82 -0.16 14.92
N TRP A 39 0.73 0.59 14.86
CA TRP A 39 0.56 1.79 15.69
C TRP A 39 0.43 1.40 17.17
N GLU A 40 0.95 2.23 18.07
CA GLU A 40 0.76 2.02 19.51
C GLU A 40 -0.69 2.31 19.93
N GLU A 41 -1.32 3.27 19.26
CA GLU A 41 -2.73 3.62 19.43
C GLU A 41 -3.64 2.62 18.70
N ASP A 42 -4.77 2.28 19.31
CA ASP A 42 -5.84 1.47 18.70
C ASP A 42 -6.39 2.14 17.42
N ASP A 43 -6.79 1.32 16.44
CA ASP A 43 -7.24 1.79 15.13
C ASP A 43 -8.48 2.70 15.21
N ALA A 44 -9.44 2.43 16.09
CA ALA A 44 -10.66 3.24 16.21
C ALA A 44 -10.37 4.61 16.84
N THR A 45 -9.52 4.63 17.87
CA THR A 45 -9.04 5.83 18.54
C THR A 45 -8.22 6.67 17.57
N ARG A 46 -7.31 6.02 16.83
CA ARG A 46 -6.50 6.64 15.80
C ARG A 46 -7.36 7.28 14.72
N LEU A 47 -8.35 6.57 14.19
CA LEU A 47 -9.27 7.09 13.18
C LEU A 47 -10.03 8.31 13.71
N THR A 48 -10.54 8.25 14.94
CA THR A 48 -11.22 9.37 15.59
C THR A 48 -10.31 10.60 15.72
N ARG A 49 -9.04 10.40 16.08
CA ARG A 49 -8.05 11.48 16.17
C ARG A 49 -7.73 12.09 14.79
N LEU A 50 -7.54 11.26 13.77
CA LEU A 50 -7.33 11.75 12.39
C LEU A 50 -8.51 12.61 11.91
N ARG A 51 -9.75 12.21 12.25
CA ARG A 51 -10.98 12.98 11.97
C ARG A 51 -11.03 14.31 12.71
N ALA A 52 -10.72 14.30 14.00
CA ALA A 52 -10.66 15.53 14.79
C ALA A 52 -9.61 16.51 14.25
N GLN A 53 -8.50 16.00 13.72
CA GLN A 53 -7.44 16.79 13.07
C GLN A 53 -7.72 17.12 11.59
N ARG A 54 -8.85 16.64 11.02
CA ARG A 54 -9.21 16.76 9.60
C ARG A 54 -8.15 16.20 8.64
N LEU A 55 -7.38 15.20 9.08
CA LEU A 55 -6.34 14.54 8.28
C LEU A 55 -6.89 13.41 7.40
N ASP A 56 -8.12 12.94 7.65
CA ASP A 56 -8.89 12.03 6.78
C ASP A 56 -10.14 12.72 6.19
N ALA A 57 -10.12 14.05 6.08
CA ALA A 57 -11.25 14.80 5.54
C ALA A 57 -11.61 14.33 4.10
N PRO A 58 -12.91 14.35 3.73
CA PRO A 58 -13.33 14.01 2.37
C PRO A 58 -12.56 14.82 1.33
N HIS A 59 -12.10 14.15 0.28
CA HIS A 59 -11.37 14.81 -0.78
C HIS A 59 -12.32 15.74 -1.57
N PRO A 60 -11.91 16.98 -1.94
CA PRO A 60 -12.79 17.92 -2.66
C PRO A 60 -13.34 17.38 -3.98
N LEU A 61 -12.67 16.39 -4.56
CA LEU A 61 -13.09 15.71 -5.80
C LEU A 61 -13.97 14.47 -5.55
N GLY A 62 -14.50 14.30 -4.34
CA GLY A 62 -15.34 13.15 -3.96
C GLY A 62 -14.53 11.94 -3.50
N ASP A 63 -15.18 10.78 -3.42
CA ASP A 63 -14.57 9.55 -2.92
C ASP A 63 -13.45 9.06 -3.84
N ILE A 64 -12.27 8.86 -3.26
CA ILE A 64 -11.08 8.31 -3.90
C ILE A 64 -10.58 7.16 -3.02
N THR A 65 -10.55 5.95 -3.55
CA THR A 65 -10.12 4.75 -2.83
C THR A 65 -8.96 4.09 -3.55
N LEU A 66 -7.85 3.83 -2.85
CA LEU A 66 -6.79 2.96 -3.37
C LEU A 66 -7.32 1.54 -3.52
N GLU A 67 -7.31 1.02 -4.74
CA GLU A 67 -7.82 -0.31 -5.10
C GLU A 67 -6.68 -1.30 -5.35
N GLN A 68 -5.65 -0.88 -6.09
CA GLN A 68 -4.55 -1.77 -6.48
C GLN A 68 -3.19 -1.12 -6.25
N ALA A 69 -2.23 -1.93 -5.79
CA ALA A 69 -0.80 -1.67 -5.88
C ALA A 69 -0.20 -2.65 -6.91
N VAL A 70 0.38 -2.10 -7.97
CA VAL A 70 0.90 -2.87 -9.11
C VAL A 70 2.42 -2.89 -9.08
N PHE A 71 2.97 -4.09 -9.00
CA PHE A 71 4.40 -4.37 -9.01
C PHE A 71 4.81 -4.88 -10.37
N GLU A 72 5.85 -4.30 -10.96
CA GLU A 72 6.49 -4.90 -12.15
C GLU A 72 7.57 -5.87 -11.71
N VAL A 73 7.51 -7.10 -12.22
CA VAL A 73 8.41 -8.20 -11.87
C VAL A 73 8.67 -9.10 -13.07
N VAL A 74 9.83 -9.76 -13.09
CA VAL A 74 10.22 -10.63 -14.22
C VAL A 74 9.31 -11.86 -14.33
N ASN A 75 8.88 -12.44 -13.20
CA ASN A 75 7.99 -13.61 -13.18
C ASN A 75 6.80 -13.39 -12.22
N PRO A 76 5.67 -12.85 -12.74
CA PRO A 76 4.51 -12.53 -11.91
C PRO A 76 3.95 -13.69 -11.10
N GLN A 77 3.90 -14.89 -11.70
CA GLN A 77 3.34 -16.06 -11.05
C GLN A 77 4.23 -16.51 -9.88
N ALA A 78 5.55 -16.60 -10.10
CA ALA A 78 6.48 -17.00 -9.05
C ALA A 78 6.47 -16.02 -7.86
N VAL A 79 6.42 -14.71 -8.15
CA VAL A 79 6.31 -13.69 -7.10
C VAL A 79 4.99 -13.81 -6.36
N ARG A 80 3.86 -13.98 -7.06
CA ARG A 80 2.53 -14.17 -6.46
C ARG A 80 2.51 -15.39 -5.55
N ASP A 81 2.98 -16.54 -6.01
CA ASP A 81 3.05 -17.78 -5.24
C ASP A 81 3.91 -17.61 -3.98
N ARG A 82 5.08 -16.95 -4.11
CA ARG A 82 5.99 -16.73 -2.98
C ARG A 82 5.41 -15.75 -1.96
N TRP A 83 4.83 -14.64 -2.41
CA TRP A 83 4.20 -13.66 -1.53
C TRP A 83 2.94 -14.23 -0.86
N GLN A 84 2.18 -15.07 -1.56
CA GLN A 84 1.07 -15.83 -0.97
C GLN A 84 1.54 -16.74 0.16
N ALA A 85 2.57 -17.55 -0.09
CA ALA A 85 3.10 -18.47 0.92
C ALA A 85 3.66 -17.74 2.15
N LEU A 86 4.24 -16.56 1.94
CA LEU A 86 4.85 -15.74 2.99
C LEU A 86 3.81 -14.94 3.80
N LEU A 87 2.85 -14.32 3.14
CA LEU A 87 1.92 -13.34 3.74
C LEU A 87 0.53 -13.92 4.03
N GLY A 88 0.20 -15.09 3.45
CA GLY A 88 -1.08 -15.77 3.66
C GLY A 88 -2.27 -15.12 2.94
N PHE A 89 -2.03 -14.19 2.02
CA PHE A 89 -3.10 -13.51 1.28
C PHE A 89 -3.76 -14.45 0.26
N PRO A 90 -5.10 -14.44 0.14
CA PRO A 90 -5.79 -15.24 -0.87
C PRO A 90 -5.36 -14.86 -2.29
N PRO A 91 -5.28 -15.82 -3.23
CA PRO A 91 -5.00 -15.51 -4.62
C PRO A 91 -6.18 -14.79 -5.26
N LEU A 92 -5.88 -13.83 -6.13
CA LEU A 92 -6.84 -13.08 -6.92
C LEU A 92 -6.46 -13.17 -8.40
N GLY A 93 -7.19 -13.99 -9.15
CA GLY A 93 -6.82 -14.31 -10.53
C GLY A 93 -5.47 -15.02 -10.60
N GLU A 94 -4.80 -14.95 -11.76
CA GLU A 94 -3.51 -15.63 -11.97
C GLU A 94 -2.33 -14.90 -11.31
N GLN A 95 -2.40 -13.57 -11.25
CA GLN A 95 -1.26 -12.70 -10.96
C GLN A 95 -1.51 -11.73 -9.79
N GLY A 96 -2.53 -11.97 -8.95
CA GLY A 96 -2.87 -11.07 -7.86
C GLY A 96 -3.05 -11.74 -6.50
N LEU A 97 -3.09 -10.91 -5.46
CA LEU A 97 -3.43 -11.27 -4.08
C LEU A 97 -4.47 -10.31 -3.52
N ASP A 98 -5.46 -10.82 -2.78
CA ASP A 98 -6.40 -10.01 -2.00
C ASP A 98 -5.77 -9.60 -0.67
N VAL A 99 -5.75 -8.29 -0.42
CA VAL A 99 -5.16 -7.66 0.77
C VAL A 99 -6.23 -6.83 1.46
N GLY A 100 -7.17 -7.50 2.11
CA GLY A 100 -8.23 -6.86 2.88
C GLY A 100 -9.14 -6.00 2.00
N GLY A 101 -9.58 -6.55 0.86
CA GLY A 101 -10.43 -5.87 -0.11
C GLY A 101 -9.67 -4.88 -1.03
N ARG A 102 -8.35 -4.87 -0.97
CA ARG A 102 -7.44 -4.23 -1.94
C ARG A 102 -6.62 -5.30 -2.65
N GLN A 103 -5.85 -4.91 -3.65
CA GLN A 103 -5.17 -5.88 -4.51
C GLN A 103 -3.69 -5.57 -4.62
N PHE A 104 -2.86 -6.61 -4.45
CA PHE A 104 -1.53 -6.62 -5.03
C PHE A 104 -1.62 -7.27 -6.39
N ILE A 105 -1.10 -6.60 -7.42
CA ILE A 105 -1.09 -7.10 -8.80
C ILE A 105 0.37 -7.18 -9.25
N PHE A 106 0.79 -8.34 -9.71
CA PHE A 106 2.12 -8.55 -10.27
C PHE A 106 2.01 -8.52 -11.80
N ARG A 107 2.73 -7.61 -12.44
CA ARG A 107 2.75 -7.44 -13.89
C ARG A 107 4.14 -7.77 -14.40
N GLU A 108 4.21 -8.43 -15.55
CA GLU A 108 5.50 -8.72 -16.18
C GLU A 108 6.24 -7.42 -16.51
N GLY A 109 7.49 -7.30 -16.07
CA GLY A 109 8.34 -6.13 -16.29
C GLY A 109 9.68 -6.25 -15.59
N ALA A 110 10.65 -5.45 -16.01
CA ALA A 110 12.03 -5.52 -15.50
C ALA A 110 12.32 -4.60 -14.31
N ALA A 111 11.32 -3.85 -13.81
CA ALA A 111 11.56 -2.83 -12.78
C ALA A 111 11.77 -3.40 -11.37
N ASN A 112 11.21 -4.59 -11.08
CA ASN A 112 11.28 -5.28 -9.77
C ASN A 112 10.88 -4.38 -8.59
N GLN A 113 9.80 -3.60 -8.75
CA GLN A 113 9.34 -2.65 -7.75
C GLN A 113 7.85 -2.32 -7.93
N LEU A 114 7.26 -1.62 -6.94
CA LEU A 114 5.96 -0.96 -7.09
C LEU A 114 6.06 0.13 -8.15
N THR A 115 5.29 0.03 -9.23
CA THR A 115 5.33 0.99 -10.35
C THR A 115 4.04 1.78 -10.51
N GLU A 116 2.91 1.27 -10.02
CA GLU A 116 1.63 1.92 -10.22
C GLU A 116 0.65 1.74 -9.05
N LEU A 117 -0.07 2.82 -8.73
CA LEU A 117 -1.18 2.83 -7.79
C LEU A 117 -2.47 3.16 -8.54
N VAL A 118 -3.50 2.36 -8.31
CA VAL A 118 -4.78 2.45 -9.01
C VAL A 118 -5.85 2.85 -8.02
N PHE A 119 -6.54 3.94 -8.32
CA PHE A 119 -7.55 4.54 -7.47
C PHE A 119 -8.91 4.45 -8.14
N ARG A 120 -9.88 3.88 -7.44
CA ARG A 120 -11.28 4.00 -7.80
C ARG A 120 -11.80 5.37 -7.43
N VAL A 121 -12.47 6.04 -8.37
CA VAL A 121 -13.01 7.39 -8.16
C VAL A 121 -14.50 7.48 -8.47
N ALA A 122 -15.23 8.21 -7.63
CA ALA A 122 -16.63 8.54 -7.88
C ALA A 122 -16.79 9.61 -8.97
N ASN A 123 -15.83 10.55 -9.05
CA ASN A 123 -15.91 11.70 -9.95
C ASN A 123 -15.61 11.32 -11.41
N PRO A 124 -16.56 11.47 -12.35
CA PRO A 124 -16.36 11.14 -13.76
C PRO A 124 -15.21 11.92 -14.41
N ALA A 125 -14.94 13.15 -13.97
CA ALA A 125 -13.86 13.97 -14.50
C ALA A 125 -12.46 13.46 -14.15
N LEU A 126 -12.35 12.53 -13.19
CA LEU A 126 -11.07 11.90 -12.86
C LEU A 126 -10.88 10.54 -13.54
N LYS A 127 -11.94 9.91 -14.05
CA LYS A 127 -11.84 8.57 -14.64
C LYS A 127 -10.98 8.58 -15.89
N GLY A 128 -10.09 7.59 -15.99
CA GLY A 128 -9.14 7.47 -17.11
C GLY A 128 -7.93 8.40 -17.00
N HIS A 129 -7.89 9.31 -16.03
CA HIS A 129 -6.70 10.12 -15.82
C HIS A 129 -5.55 9.28 -15.29
N ARG A 130 -4.35 9.68 -15.73
CA ARG A 130 -3.09 9.15 -15.23
C ARG A 130 -2.07 10.26 -15.08
N PHE A 131 -1.24 10.19 -14.05
CA PHE A 131 -0.07 11.05 -13.94
C PHE A 131 1.12 10.26 -13.38
N ARG A 132 2.31 10.82 -13.52
CA ARG A 132 3.57 10.22 -13.08
C ARG A 132 4.26 11.16 -12.09
N VAL A 133 4.74 10.60 -10.98
CA VAL A 133 5.61 11.28 -10.03
C VAL A 133 6.86 10.42 -9.84
N GLY A 134 8.02 10.93 -10.23
CA GLY A 134 9.25 10.13 -10.29
C GLY A 134 9.05 8.90 -11.19
N ASN A 135 9.17 7.71 -10.60
CA ASN A 135 8.94 6.43 -11.29
C ASN A 135 7.54 5.82 -11.06
N GLY A 136 6.72 6.42 -10.19
CA GLY A 136 5.39 5.93 -9.86
C GLY A 136 4.31 6.50 -10.79
N VAL A 137 3.42 5.63 -11.25
CA VAL A 137 2.21 5.99 -11.99
C VAL A 137 1.00 5.97 -11.06
N TYR A 138 0.14 6.98 -11.19
CA TYR A 138 -1.12 7.09 -10.46
C TYR A 138 -2.23 7.07 -11.49
N ARG A 139 -3.11 6.07 -11.42
CA ARG A 139 -4.21 5.84 -12.37
C ARG A 139 -5.55 5.91 -11.66
N PHE A 140 -6.53 6.54 -12.30
CA PHE A 140 -7.88 6.71 -11.75
C PHE A 140 -8.90 5.99 -12.62
N THR A 141 -9.74 5.15 -12.02
CA THR A 141 -10.73 4.28 -12.70
C THR A 141 -12.15 4.50 -12.18
#